data_AF-A0A564T8P3-F1
#
_entry.id   AF-A0A564T8P3-F1
#
_cell.length_a   1.000
_cell.length_b   1.000
_cell.length_c   1.000
_cell.angle_alpha   90.00
_cell.angle_beta   90.00
_cell.angle_gamma   90.00
#
_symmetry.space_group_name_H-M   'P 1'
#
loop_
_entity.id
_entity.type
_entity.pdbx_description
1 polymer ?
#
loop_
_entity_poly.entity_id
_entity_poly.type
_entity_poly.pdbx_seq_one_letter_code
_entity_poly.pdbx_strand_id
1 'polypeptide(L)'
;MITEIDFKVKGEERKKLAYAIGELLGMPVKYTRTPKFDYLIGSNVLDKNGVFHASEDMTESKLELVLERFYKGEPIQQSGQSENEIVAADVLSISVPRTMFADDKLENCKRLVLSYEAVWLLDG
;
A
#
# COMPACT_ATOMS: atom_id res chain seq x y z
N MET A 1 -10.18 -10.45 -19.53
CA MET A 1 -10.19 -9.61 -18.32
C MET A 1 -9.98 -10.52 -17.13
N ILE A 2 -8.90 -10.34 -16.37
CA ILE A 2 -8.73 -11.04 -15.10
C ILE A 2 -9.65 -10.33 -14.10
N THR A 3 -10.51 -11.06 -13.41
CA THR A 3 -11.39 -10.50 -12.37
C THR A 3 -11.04 -11.02 -10.99
N GLU A 4 -10.13 -11.99 -10.91
CA GLU A 4 -9.76 -12.70 -9.70
C GLU A 4 -8.24 -12.86 -9.61
N ILE A 5 -7.70 -12.65 -8.41
CA ILE A 5 -6.27 -12.80 -8.12
C ILE A 5 -6.11 -13.64 -6.85
N ASP A 6 -5.45 -14.79 -6.96
CA ASP A 6 -5.15 -15.65 -5.81
C ASP A 6 -3.80 -15.25 -5.20
N PHE A 7 -3.84 -14.52 -4.08
CA PHE A 7 -2.64 -14.09 -3.36
C PHE A 7 -2.07 -15.19 -2.44
N LYS A 8 -2.77 -16.31 -2.24
CA LYS A 8 -2.36 -17.40 -1.35
C LYS A 8 -2.01 -16.98 0.09
N VAL A 9 -2.56 -15.86 0.57
CA VAL A 9 -2.34 -15.32 1.92
C VAL A 9 -3.42 -15.77 2.90
N LYS A 10 -3.08 -15.93 4.18
CA LYS A 10 -4.01 -16.32 5.25
C LYS A 10 -3.79 -15.51 6.53
N GLY A 11 -4.76 -15.57 7.44
CA GLY A 11 -4.63 -14.99 8.79
C GLY A 11 -4.29 -13.49 8.78
N GLU A 12 -3.23 -13.12 9.50
CA GLU A 12 -2.79 -11.72 9.59
C GLU A 12 -2.30 -11.15 8.26
N GLU A 13 -1.64 -11.94 7.41
CA GLU A 13 -1.17 -11.46 6.10
C GLU A 13 -2.35 -11.08 5.20
N ARG A 14 -3.45 -11.84 5.29
CA ARG A 14 -4.70 -11.51 4.60
C ARG A 14 -5.30 -10.20 5.11
N LYS A 15 -5.24 -9.95 6.43
CA LYS A 15 -5.66 -8.66 7.01
C LYS A 15 -4.82 -7.53 6.44
N LYS A 16 -3.49 -7.67 6.49
CA LYS A 16 -2.54 -6.67 5.97
C LYS A 16 -2.78 -6.38 4.49
N LEU A 17 -2.98 -7.40 3.68
CA LEU A 17 -3.27 -7.26 2.25
C LEU A 17 -4.57 -6.48 2.02
N ALA A 18 -5.64 -6.78 2.75
CA ALA A 18 -6.91 -6.07 2.59
C ALA A 18 -6.78 -4.56 2.82
N TYR A 19 -6.10 -4.19 3.91
CA TYR A 19 -5.86 -2.78 4.25
C TYR A 19 -4.92 -2.10 3.25
N ALA A 20 -3.85 -2.77 2.84
CA ALA A 20 -2.91 -2.21 1.85
C ALA A 20 -3.58 -1.98 0.48
N ILE A 21 -4.46 -2.89 0.03
CA ILE A 21 -5.25 -2.68 -1.20
C ILE A 21 -6.23 -1.52 -1.01
N GLY A 22 -6.90 -1.44 0.15
CA GLY A 22 -7.78 -0.33 0.49
C GLY A 22 -7.07 1.02 0.45
N GLU A 23 -5.89 1.12 1.06
CA GLU A 23 -5.03 2.31 1.03
C GLU A 23 -4.60 2.66 -0.40
N LEU A 24 -4.14 1.67 -1.18
CA LEU A 24 -3.71 1.88 -2.57
C LEU A 24 -4.83 2.44 -3.43
N LEU A 25 -6.07 1.98 -3.23
CA LEU A 25 -7.23 2.38 -4.01
C LEU A 25 -8.00 3.58 -3.42
N GLY A 26 -7.63 4.03 -2.21
CA GLY A 26 -8.39 5.03 -1.46
C GLY A 26 -9.81 4.56 -1.08
N MET A 27 -9.99 3.27 -0.82
CA MET A 27 -11.28 2.65 -0.53
C MET A 27 -11.37 2.17 0.93
N PRO A 28 -12.53 2.28 1.58
CA PRO A 28 -12.72 1.76 2.92
C PRO A 28 -12.69 0.23 2.94
N VAL A 29 -12.11 -0.32 4.02
CA VAL A 29 -12.03 -1.76 4.25
C VAL A 29 -12.93 -2.17 5.40
N LYS A 30 -13.76 -3.21 5.19
CA LYS A 30 -14.68 -3.73 6.20
C LYS A 30 -14.64 -5.25 6.29
N TYR A 31 -14.41 -5.78 7.48
CA TYR A 31 -14.49 -7.22 7.73
C TYR A 31 -15.94 -7.68 7.94
N THR A 32 -16.40 -8.66 7.16
CA THR A 32 -17.81 -9.12 7.14
C THR A 32 -18.17 -10.12 8.23
N ARG A 33 -17.20 -10.60 9.02
CA ARG A 33 -17.39 -11.58 10.11
C ARG A 33 -18.21 -12.80 9.63
N THR A 34 -19.06 -13.38 10.46
CA THR A 34 -19.85 -14.56 10.13
C THR A 34 -20.95 -14.26 9.08
N PRO A 35 -21.26 -15.20 8.16
CA PRO A 35 -20.63 -16.52 7.97
C PRO A 35 -19.45 -16.51 6.99
N LYS A 36 -19.17 -15.39 6.32
CA LYS A 36 -18.26 -15.35 5.16
C LYS A 36 -16.79 -15.14 5.52
N PHE A 37 -16.52 -14.25 6.48
CA PHE A 37 -15.20 -13.85 6.94
C PHE A 37 -14.34 -13.19 5.85
N ASP A 38 -14.99 -12.43 4.98
CA ASP A 38 -14.36 -11.68 3.88
C ASP A 38 -14.02 -10.24 4.31
N TYR A 39 -13.09 -9.61 3.60
CA TYR A 39 -12.87 -8.16 3.64
C TYR A 39 -13.49 -7.50 2.41
N LEU A 40 -14.41 -6.56 2.62
CA LEU A 40 -14.93 -5.67 1.58
C LEU A 40 -13.99 -4.49 1.43
N ILE A 41 -13.59 -4.18 0.20
CA ILE A 41 -12.70 -3.07 -0.15
C ILE A 41 -13.45 -2.24 -1.20
N GLY A 42 -14.25 -1.27 -0.74
CA GLY A 42 -15.28 -0.66 -1.58
C GLY A 42 -16.27 -1.71 -2.09
N SER A 43 -16.37 -1.86 -3.42
CA SER A 43 -17.18 -2.89 -4.08
C SER A 43 -16.43 -4.21 -4.33
N ASN A 44 -15.13 -4.26 -4.04
CA ASN A 44 -14.29 -5.45 -4.24
C ASN A 44 -14.27 -6.33 -2.98
N VAL A 45 -13.87 -7.59 -3.13
CA VAL A 45 -13.88 -8.55 -2.02
C VAL A 45 -12.56 -9.31 -1.95
N LEU A 46 -11.93 -9.34 -0.78
CA LEU A 46 -10.89 -10.32 -0.47
C LEU A 46 -11.50 -11.42 0.40
N ASP A 47 -11.66 -12.61 -0.18
CA ASP A 47 -12.36 -13.73 0.43
C ASP A 47 -11.57 -14.36 1.59
N LYS A 48 -12.19 -15.33 2.27
CA LYS A 48 -11.52 -16.06 3.36
C LYS A 48 -10.28 -16.87 2.94
N ASN A 49 -10.14 -17.21 1.65
CA ASN A 49 -9.05 -18.01 1.12
C ASN A 49 -7.86 -17.17 0.65
N GLY A 50 -8.01 -15.84 0.59
CA GLY A 50 -6.99 -14.92 0.08
C GLY A 50 -7.13 -14.63 -1.41
N VAL A 51 -8.30 -14.90 -1.99
CA VAL A 51 -8.65 -14.56 -3.38
C VAL A 51 -9.30 -13.18 -3.41
N PHE A 52 -8.72 -12.29 -4.19
CA PHE A 52 -9.26 -10.95 -4.43
C PHE A 52 -10.16 -10.97 -5.66
N HIS A 53 -11.43 -10.62 -5.49
CA HIS A 53 -12.43 -10.49 -6.53
C HIS A 53 -12.65 -9.00 -6.83
N ALA A 54 -12.29 -8.61 -8.04
CA ALA A 54 -12.54 -7.26 -8.54
C ALA A 54 -14.00 -7.12 -8.98
N SER A 55 -14.63 -6.01 -8.60
CA SER A 55 -15.97 -5.64 -9.05
C SER A 55 -15.97 -5.23 -10.53
N GLU A 56 -17.15 -5.26 -11.15
CA GLU A 56 -17.33 -4.79 -12.55
C GLU A 56 -16.99 -3.31 -12.72
N ASP A 57 -17.15 -2.51 -11.65
CA ASP A 57 -16.80 -1.09 -11.61
C ASP A 57 -15.27 -0.84 -11.53
N MET A 58 -14.47 -1.90 -11.37
CA MET A 58 -13.01 -1.78 -11.28
C MET A 58 -12.41 -1.53 -12.67
N THR A 59 -11.76 -0.37 -12.82
CA THR A 59 -10.98 -0.06 -14.03
C THR A 59 -9.73 -0.94 -14.14
N GLU A 60 -9.39 -1.37 -15.35
CA GLU A 60 -8.20 -2.20 -15.64
C GLU A 60 -6.91 -1.64 -15.04
N SER A 61 -6.68 -0.31 -15.12
CA SER A 61 -5.49 0.33 -14.55
C SER A 61 -5.37 0.16 -13.03
N LYS A 62 -6.49 0.17 -12.30
CA LYS A 62 -6.48 -0.06 -10.84
C LYS A 62 -6.16 -1.52 -10.50
N LEU A 63 -6.67 -2.44 -11.31
CA LEU A 63 -6.36 -3.86 -11.15
C LEU A 63 -4.88 -4.14 -11.44
N GLU A 64 -4.32 -3.51 -12.48
CA GLU A 64 -2.91 -3.63 -12.83
C GLU A 64 -2.02 -3.11 -11.71
N LEU A 65 -2.36 -1.97 -11.08
CA LEU A 65 -1.64 -1.46 -9.90
C LEU A 65 -1.62 -2.46 -8.74
N VAL A 66 -2.74 -3.15 -8.47
CA VAL A 66 -2.82 -4.18 -7.43
C VAL A 66 -1.94 -5.39 -7.78
N LEU A 67 -1.92 -5.82 -9.04
CA LEU A 67 -1.07 -6.91 -9.52
C LEU A 67 0.42 -6.56 -9.44
N GLU A 68 0.81 -5.38 -9.91
CA GLU A 68 2.20 -4.95 -9.87
C GLU A 68 2.72 -4.86 -8.43
N ARG A 69 1.94 -4.22 -7.55
CA ARG A 69 2.37 -3.96 -6.18
C ARG A 69 2.35 -5.19 -5.28
N PHE A 70 1.30 -6.01 -5.36
CA PHE A 70 1.09 -7.08 -4.37
C PHE A 70 1.31 -8.49 -4.94
N TYR A 71 1.24 -8.67 -6.26
CA TYR A 71 1.41 -9.99 -6.89
C TYR A 71 2.82 -10.18 -7.50
N LYS A 72 3.38 -9.14 -8.13
CA LYS A 72 4.72 -9.19 -8.74
C LYS A 72 5.85 -8.73 -7.82
N GLY A 73 5.56 -7.92 -6.79
CA GLY A 73 6.45 -7.74 -5.65
C GLY A 73 6.40 -6.38 -4.97
N GLU A 74 6.13 -6.41 -3.66
CA GLU A 74 6.73 -5.66 -2.55
C GLU A 74 6.18 -6.33 -1.26
N PRO A 75 7.00 -6.57 -0.21
CA PRO A 75 6.47 -7.05 1.06
C PRO A 75 5.49 -6.03 1.65
N ILE A 76 4.34 -6.51 2.15
CA ILE A 76 3.28 -5.66 2.68
C ILE A 76 3.81 -4.92 3.92
N GLN A 77 4.07 -3.62 3.78
CA GLN A 77 4.55 -2.78 4.89
C GLN A 77 3.42 -2.60 5.91
N GLN A 78 3.75 -2.75 7.19
CA GLN A 78 2.77 -2.62 8.28
C GLN A 78 2.47 -1.15 8.54
N SER A 79 1.38 -0.60 7.99
CA SER A 79 0.74 0.58 8.58
C SER A 79 -0.10 0.10 9.77
N GLY A 80 0.19 0.58 10.97
CA GLY A 80 -0.42 0.14 12.23
C GLY A 80 -1.87 0.63 12.40
N GLN A 81 -2.78 0.33 11.45
CA GLN A 81 -4.18 0.70 11.60
C GLN A 81 -4.91 -0.29 12.53
N SER A 82 -4.96 0.11 13.80
CA SER A 82 -5.83 -0.46 14.83
C SER A 82 -7.30 -0.38 14.39
N GLU A 83 -8.03 -1.45 14.66
CA GLU A 83 -9.41 -1.69 14.21
C GLU A 83 -10.49 -0.95 15.02
N ASN A 84 -10.11 0.12 15.72
CA ASN A 84 -11.06 0.92 16.49
C ASN A 84 -11.18 2.32 15.89
N GLU A 85 -12.41 2.63 15.50
CA GLU A 85 -12.98 3.96 15.48
C GLU A 85 -12.62 4.83 14.26
N ILE A 86 -13.67 5.22 13.53
CA ILE A 86 -13.63 6.35 12.60
C ILE A 86 -13.51 7.61 13.47
N VAL A 87 -12.33 7.85 14.05
CA VAL A 87 -11.99 9.18 14.53
C VAL A 87 -11.38 9.87 13.33
N ALA A 88 -11.90 11.04 12.99
CA ALA A 88 -11.27 11.97 12.05
C ALA A 88 -9.85 12.25 12.56
N ALA A 89 -8.90 11.42 12.16
CA ALA A 89 -7.50 11.65 12.38
C ALA A 89 -7.12 12.74 11.38
N ASP A 90 -6.96 13.93 11.94
CA ASP A 90 -6.27 15.10 11.40
C ASP A 90 -5.22 14.70 10.35
N VAL A 91 -5.65 14.59 9.09
CA VAL A 91 -4.77 14.33 7.96
C VAL A 91 -4.02 15.63 7.75
N LEU A 92 -2.78 15.69 8.22
CA LEU A 92 -1.87 16.77 7.84
C LEU A 92 -1.49 16.59 6.36
N SER A 93 -2.41 16.99 5.46
CA SER A 93 -2.20 16.97 4.02
C SER A 93 -1.32 18.17 3.64
N ILE A 94 -0.06 17.90 3.30
CA ILE A 94 0.79 18.90 2.66
C ILE A 94 0.63 18.73 1.15
N SER A 95 -0.15 19.62 0.56
CA SER A 95 -0.33 19.71 -0.89
C SER A 95 0.76 20.62 -1.46
N VAL A 96 1.68 20.07 -2.26
CA VAL A 96 2.69 20.87 -2.98
C VAL A 96 2.38 20.93 -4.49
N PRO A 97 2.51 22.11 -5.13
CA PRO A 97 2.31 22.26 -6.57
C PRO A 97 3.31 21.42 -7.38
N ARG A 98 2.83 20.78 -8.46
CA ARG A 98 3.64 19.96 -9.38
C ARG A 98 4.83 20.72 -10.00
N THR A 99 4.82 22.05 -9.97
CA THR A 99 5.88 22.93 -10.46
C THR A 99 7.10 23.01 -9.54
N MET A 100 7.05 22.46 -8.31
CA MET A 100 8.22 22.41 -7.41
C MET A 100 9.18 21.24 -7.68
N PHE A 101 8.83 20.30 -8.57
CA PHE A 101 9.72 19.22 -9.01
C PHE A 101 10.51 19.62 -10.26
N ALA A 102 11.14 20.81 -10.24
CA ALA A 102 12.13 21.18 -11.23
C ALA A 102 13.48 20.53 -10.86
N ASP A 103 14.12 19.91 -11.85
CA ASP A 103 15.19 18.91 -11.81
C ASP A 103 16.49 19.21 -11.02
N ASP A 104 16.62 20.37 -10.37
CA ASP A 104 17.92 20.84 -9.84
C ASP A 104 18.23 20.44 -8.38
N LYS A 105 17.38 19.63 -7.73
CA LYS A 105 17.58 19.25 -6.31
C LYS A 105 17.98 17.79 -6.07
N LEU A 106 18.31 17.04 -7.11
CA LEU A 106 18.81 15.66 -6.96
C LEU A 106 20.26 15.60 -6.43
N GLU A 107 21.04 16.69 -6.50
CA GLU A 107 22.43 16.71 -6.02
C GLU A 107 22.58 16.71 -4.51
N ASN A 108 21.63 17.31 -3.77
CA ASN A 108 21.71 17.34 -2.31
C ASN A 108 21.54 15.93 -1.69
N CYS A 109 20.78 15.06 -2.36
CA CYS A 109 20.59 13.67 -1.92
C CYS A 109 21.82 12.77 -2.17
N LYS A 110 22.74 13.15 -3.07
CA LYS A 110 24.00 12.41 -3.30
C LYS A 110 25.12 12.78 -2.32
N ARG A 111 25.05 13.97 -1.70
CA ARG A 111 26.11 14.49 -0.82
C ARG A 111 26.07 13.92 0.61
N LEU A 112 24.98 13.27 1.01
CA LEU A 112 24.81 12.67 2.34
C LEU A 112 25.38 11.24 2.46
N VAL A 113 25.68 10.55 1.35
CA VAL A 113 26.21 9.17 1.38
C VAL A 113 27.74 9.12 1.33
N LEU A 114 28.42 10.15 0.81
CA LEU A 114 29.89 10.13 0.66
C LEU A 114 30.66 10.69 1.87
N SER A 115 30.00 11.24 2.88
CA SER A 115 30.68 11.81 4.05
C SER A 115 31.06 10.81 5.14
N TYR A 116 30.76 9.52 4.98
CA TYR A 116 31.08 8.50 6.00
C TYR A 116 32.36 7.69 5.74
N GLU A 117 32.94 7.73 4.52
CA GLU A 117 34.20 7.04 4.23
C GLU A 117 35.47 7.92 4.36
N ALA A 118 35.34 9.25 4.43
CA ALA A 118 36.51 10.14 4.47
C ALA A 118 37.06 10.42 5.89
N VAL A 119 36.44 9.90 6.96
CA VAL A 119 36.84 10.19 8.35
C VAL A 119 37.81 9.15 8.92
N TRP A 120 37.93 7.94 8.35
CA TRP A 120 38.78 6.88 8.91
C TRP A 120 40.22 6.83 8.40
N LEU A 121 40.67 7.76 7.56
CA LEU A 121 42.03 7.78 6.99
C LEU A 121 42.93 8.91 7.51
N LEU A 122 42.53 9.64 8.56
CA LEU A 122 43.33 10.76 9.10
C LEU A 122 43.69 10.65 10.59
N ASP A 123 43.35 9.54 11.27
CA ASP A 123 43.80 9.25 12.64
C ASP A 123 44.47 7.86 12.76
N GLY A 124 45.43 7.58 11.87
CA GLY A 124 46.30 6.39 11.93
C GLY A 124 47.63 6.60 11.23
#